data_AF-A0A355BV65-F1
#
_entry.id   AF-A0A355BV65-F1
#
_cell.length_a   1.000
_cell.length_b   1.000
_cell.length_c   1.000
_cell.angle_alpha   90.00
_cell.angle_beta   90.00
_cell.angle_gamma   90.00
#
_symmetry.space_group_name_H-M   'P 1'
#
loop_
_entity.id
_entity.type
_entity.pdbx_description
1 polymer ?
#
loop_
_entity_poly.entity_id
_entity_poly.type
_entity_poly.pdbx_seq_one_letter_code
_entity_poly.pdbx_strand_id
1 'polypeptide(L)'
;MPLPYCVYILFSYKDHLLYTGYTSNIDLRIKNHNEGKTPSTAPRRPLQLIFCEFYLFEEDARKREMYFKTAPGKKAVKLMLRSTLTKMGYSATILTSTGDTELSH
;
A
#
# COMPACT_ATOMS: atom_id res chain seq x y z
N MET A 1 -18.15 5.81 11.34
CA MET A 1 -17.70 6.12 9.97
C MET A 1 -18.64 5.38 9.01
N PRO A 2 -19.20 6.02 7.97
CA PRO A 2 -20.24 5.40 7.14
C PRO A 2 -19.76 4.22 6.29
N LEU A 3 -18.45 3.98 6.20
CA LEU A 3 -17.85 2.85 5.48
C LEU A 3 -16.90 2.11 6.43
N PRO A 4 -17.34 1.00 7.05
CA PRO A 4 -16.62 0.38 8.16
C PRO A 4 -15.42 -0.47 7.73
N TYR A 5 -15.33 -0.92 6.48
CA TYR A 5 -14.26 -1.82 6.03
C TYR A 5 -13.26 -1.09 5.16
N CYS A 6 -11.97 -1.30 5.39
CA CYS A 6 -10.88 -0.62 4.71
C CYS A 6 -9.87 -1.62 4.15
N VAL A 7 -9.54 -1.48 2.87
CA VAL A 7 -8.35 -2.09 2.25
C VAL A 7 -7.25 -1.05 2.23
N TYR A 8 -6.06 -1.41 2.70
CA TYR A 8 -4.96 -0.48 2.87
C TYR A 8 -3.65 -1.03 2.32
N ILE A 9 -2.76 -0.09 1.96
CA ILE A 9 -1.42 -0.39 1.52
C ILE A 9 -0.42 0.35 2.41
N LEU A 10 0.49 -0.41 3.01
CA LEU A 10 1.61 0.11 3.75
C LEU A 10 2.88 0.05 2.91
N PHE A 11 3.72 1.07 3.04
CA PHE A 11 5.09 1.09 2.54
C PHE A 11 6.05 0.90 3.71
N SER A 12 7.01 -0.02 3.58
CA SER A 12 8.07 -0.19 4.56
C SER A 12 9.30 0.62 4.14
N TYR A 13 9.77 1.50 5.01
CA TYR A 13 11.02 2.24 4.77
C TYR A 13 12.27 1.39 4.94
N LYS A 14 12.15 0.17 5.49
CA LYS A 14 13.29 -0.71 5.73
C LYS A 14 13.66 -1.52 4.49
N ASP A 15 12.67 -2.11 3.84
CA ASP A 15 12.86 -2.97 2.66
C ASP A 15 12.35 -2.34 1.37
N HIS A 16 11.74 -1.15 1.45
CA HIS A 16 11.13 -0.44 0.32
C HIS A 16 10.10 -1.30 -0.44
N LEU A 17 9.40 -2.19 0.27
CA LEU A 17 8.35 -3.04 -0.26
C LEU A 17 6.97 -2.66 0.29
N LEU A 18 5.93 -3.13 -0.40
CA LEU A 18 4.54 -2.92 -0.02
C LEU A 18 4.00 -4.04 0.86
N TYR A 19 2.97 -3.73 1.62
CA TYR A 19 2.12 -4.68 2.30
C TYR A 19 0.65 -4.30 2.05
N THR A 20 -0.17 -5.27 1.65
CA THR A 20 -1.61 -5.07 1.45
C THR A 20 -2.37 -5.83 2.53
N GLY A 21 -3.30 -5.16 3.18
CA GLY A 21 -4.21 -5.78 4.15
C GLY A 21 -5.59 -5.16 4.12
N TYR A 22 -6.49 -5.71 4.92
CA TYR A 22 -7.78 -5.10 5.22
C TYR A 22 -8.06 -5.07 6.72
N THR A 23 -8.98 -4.20 7.14
CA THR A 23 -9.40 -4.05 8.54
C THR A 23 -10.74 -3.30 8.64
N SER A 24 -11.44 -3.44 9.77
CA SER A 24 -12.57 -2.57 10.13
C SER A 24 -12.17 -1.37 11.00
N ASN A 25 -10.90 -1.26 11.38
CA ASN A 25 -10.37 -0.15 12.18
C ASN A 25 -8.93 0.19 11.75
N ILE A 26 -8.82 1.14 10.83
CA ILE A 26 -7.55 1.52 10.19
C ILE A 26 -6.55 2.11 11.20
N ASP A 27 -7.02 2.94 12.14
CA ASP A 27 -6.15 3.61 13.12
C ASP A 27 -5.50 2.59 14.07
N LEU A 28 -6.31 1.67 14.63
CA LEU A 28 -5.81 0.59 15.47
C LEU A 28 -4.84 -0.32 14.71
N ARG A 29 -5.15 -0.60 13.44
CA ARG A 29 -4.34 -1.48 12.60
C ARG A 29 -2.96 -0.89 12.32
N ILE A 30 -2.89 0.40 11.96
CA ILE A 30 -1.63 1.12 11.75
C ILE A 30 -0.80 1.12 13.03
N LYS A 31 -1.43 1.43 14.17
CA LYS A 31 -0.77 1.39 15.48
C LYS A 31 -0.17 0.01 15.75
N ASN A 32 -0.93 -1.06 15.57
CA ASN A 32 -0.45 -2.43 15.76
C ASN A 32 0.72 -2.80 14.83
N HIS A 33 0.69 -2.36 13.56
CA HIS A 33 1.78 -2.59 12.63
C HIS A 33 3.07 -1.88 13.08
N ASN A 34 2.98 -0.63 13.53
CA ASN A 34 4.13 0.15 14.00
C ASN A 34 4.65 -0.30 15.37
N GLU A 35 3.79 -0.82 16.24
CA GLU A 35 4.18 -1.47 17.50
C GLU A 35 4.80 -2.86 17.29
N GLY A 36 4.73 -3.43 16.07
CA GLY A 36 5.32 -4.74 15.77
C GLY A 36 4.46 -5.91 16.22
N LYS A 37 3.17 -5.68 16.47
CA LYS A 37 2.21 -6.72 16.88
C LYS A 37 1.74 -7.63 15.74
N THR A 38 2.16 -7.34 14.50
CA THR A 38 1.85 -8.16 13.33
C THR A 38 3.11 -8.88 12.85
N PRO A 39 3.22 -10.23 12.97
CA PRO A 39 4.45 -10.96 12.70
C PRO A 39 5.05 -10.71 11.31
N SER A 40 4.20 -10.63 10.27
CA SER A 40 4.62 -10.44 8.88
C SER A 40 5.17 -9.04 8.57
N THR A 41 4.88 -8.04 9.40
CA THR A 41 5.32 -6.65 9.20
C THR A 41 6.23 -6.14 10.30
N ALA A 42 6.23 -6.79 11.48
CA ALA A 42 7.10 -6.46 12.60
C ALA A 42 8.59 -6.33 12.22
N PRO A 43 9.18 -7.22 11.40
CA PRO A 43 10.58 -7.10 10.98
C PRO A 43 10.80 -6.06 9.88
N ARG A 44 9.72 -5.48 9.31
CA ARG A 44 9.73 -4.56 8.16
C ARG A 44 9.44 -3.10 8.56
N ARG A 45 9.31 -2.81 9.86
CA ARG A 45 9.07 -1.45 10.36
C ARG A 45 10.27 -0.51 10.09
N PRO A 46 10.04 0.82 10.03
CA PRO A 46 8.76 1.51 10.16
C PRO A 46 7.89 1.43 8.90
N LEU A 47 6.56 1.46 9.08
CA LEU A 47 5.58 1.34 8.00
C LEU A 47 4.74 2.62 7.90
N GLN A 48 4.60 3.12 6.67
CA GLN A 48 3.78 4.28 6.34
C GLN A 48 2.51 3.82 5.63
N LEU A 49 1.34 4.30 6.07
CA LEU A 49 0.11 4.19 5.28
C LEU A 49 0.24 5.12 4.07
N ILE A 50 0.15 4.56 2.86
CA ILE A 50 0.25 5.33 1.62
C ILE A 50 -1.05 5.35 0.81
N PHE A 51 -2.00 4.46 1.13
CA PHE A 51 -3.27 4.36 0.42
C PHE A 51 -4.30 3.57 1.23
N CYS A 52 -5.57 3.99 1.12
CA CYS A 52 -6.72 3.31 1.70
C CYS A 52 -7.97 3.48 0.83
N GLU A 53 -8.79 2.42 0.76
CA GLU A 53 -10.11 2.41 0.12
C GLU A 53 -11.13 1.90 1.13
N PHE A 54 -12.27 2.57 1.27
CA PHE A 54 -13.31 2.21 2.23
C PHE A 54 -14.55 1.63 1.54
N TYR A 55 -15.17 0.65 2.20
CA TYR A 55 -16.27 -0.17 1.71
C TYR A 55 -17.36 -0.28 2.76
N LEU A 56 -18.60 -0.39 2.30
CA LEU A 56 -19.76 -0.61 3.17
C LEU A 56 -19.84 -2.07 3.64
N PHE A 57 -19.58 -3.02 2.74
CA PHE A 57 -19.67 -4.46 2.98
C PHE A 57 -18.30 -5.12 3.04
N GLU A 58 -18.15 -6.11 3.91
CA GLU A 58 -16.87 -6.78 4.14
C GLU A 58 -16.42 -7.58 2.93
N GLU A 59 -17.37 -8.19 2.23
CA GLU A 59 -17.15 -9.06 1.08
C GLU A 59 -16.47 -8.30 -0.05
N ASP A 60 -16.86 -7.04 -0.27
CA ASP A 60 -16.28 -6.19 -1.30
C ASP A 60 -14.84 -5.79 -0.93
N ALA A 61 -14.60 -5.42 0.33
CA ALA A 61 -13.26 -5.15 0.83
C ALA A 61 -12.34 -6.38 0.71
N ARG A 62 -12.83 -7.58 1.05
CA ARG A 62 -12.06 -8.82 0.94
C ARG A 62 -11.76 -9.20 -0.52
N LYS A 63 -12.75 -9.10 -1.43
CA LYS A 63 -12.53 -9.30 -2.87
C LYS A 63 -11.48 -8.34 -3.41
N ARG A 64 -11.53 -7.08 -2.98
CA ARG A 64 -10.54 -6.06 -3.37
C ARG A 64 -9.14 -6.38 -2.84
N GLU A 65 -9.02 -6.74 -1.56
CA GLU A 65 -7.75 -7.12 -0.95
C GLU A 65 -7.12 -8.32 -1.66
N MET A 66 -7.92 -9.34 -1.97
CA MET A 66 -7.51 -10.51 -2.75
C MET A 66 -7.02 -10.10 -4.13
N TYR A 67 -7.79 -9.25 -4.84
CA TYR A 67 -7.38 -8.73 -6.15
C TYR A 67 -6.03 -8.03 -6.07
N PHE A 68 -5.81 -7.15 -5.09
CA PHE A 68 -4.53 -6.45 -4.91
C PHE A 68 -3.33 -7.36 -4.63
N LYS A 69 -3.56 -8.57 -4.12
CA LYS A 69 -2.49 -9.56 -3.92
C LYS A 69 -2.13 -10.31 -5.22
N THR A 70 -2.98 -10.28 -6.25
CA THR A 70 -2.71 -10.87 -7.58
C THR A 70 -1.69 -10.06 -8.39
N ALA A 71 -1.12 -10.65 -9.44
CA ALA A 71 -0.23 -9.94 -10.37
C ALA A 71 -0.89 -8.71 -11.05
N PRO A 72 -2.09 -8.81 -11.66
CA PRO A 72 -2.75 -7.64 -12.25
C PRO A 72 -3.10 -6.59 -11.19
N GLY A 73 -3.53 -6.99 -9.99
CA GLY A 73 -3.81 -6.04 -8.92
C GLY A 73 -2.56 -5.30 -8.44
N LYS A 74 -1.43 -5.98 -8.30
CA LYS A 74 -0.13 -5.33 -8.02
C LYS A 74 0.25 -4.33 -9.10
N LYS A 75 -0.02 -4.63 -10.38
CA LYS A 75 0.21 -3.68 -11.50
C LYS A 75 -0.70 -2.47 -11.39
N ALA A 76 -1.98 -2.66 -11.08
CA ALA A 76 -2.94 -1.59 -10.88
C ALA A 76 -2.54 -0.65 -9.73
N VAL A 77 -2.11 -1.19 -8.59
CA VAL A 77 -1.58 -0.41 -7.45
C VAL A 77 -0.38 0.42 -7.87
N LYS A 78 0.59 -0.19 -8.58
CA LYS A 78 1.80 0.52 -9.04
C LYS A 78 1.46 1.66 -10.01
N LEU A 79 0.45 1.47 -10.86
CA LEU A 79 -0.03 2.49 -11.78
C LEU A 79 -0.72 3.64 -11.02
N MET A 80 -1.67 3.32 -10.14
CA MET A 80 -2.41 4.31 -9.34
C MET A 80 -1.51 5.14 -8.43
N LEU A 81 -0.49 4.50 -7.83
CA LEU A 81 0.41 5.13 -6.85
C LEU A 81 1.78 5.48 -7.44
N ARG A 82 1.91 5.59 -8.77
CA ARG A 82 3.21 5.78 -9.45
C ARG A 82 4.03 6.91 -8.84
N SER A 83 3.44 8.10 -8.67
CA SER A 83 4.14 9.28 -8.12
C SER A 83 4.59 9.06 -6.68
N THR A 84 3.72 8.47 -5.84
CA THR A 84 4.02 8.14 -4.45
C THR A 84 5.17 7.13 -4.36
N LEU A 85 5.09 6.03 -5.10
CA LEU A 85 6.10 4.97 -5.09
C LEU A 85 7.45 5.44 -5.64
N THR A 86 7.44 6.33 -6.64
CA THR A 86 8.65 6.95 -7.19
C THR A 86 9.33 7.82 -6.13
N LYS A 87 8.59 8.72 -5.48
CA LYS A 87 9.12 9.62 -4.46
C LYS A 87 9.60 8.90 -3.19
N MET A 88 9.05 7.73 -2.89
CA MET A 88 9.40 6.92 -1.72
C MET A 88 10.47 5.85 -2.00
N GLY A 89 10.92 5.69 -3.25
CA GLY A 89 12.01 4.77 -3.61
C GLY A 89 11.63 3.28 -3.55
N TYR A 90 10.48 2.90 -4.10
CA TYR A 90 10.01 1.50 -4.10
C TYR A 90 10.93 0.53 -4.87
N SER A 91 11.25 -0.62 -4.26
CA SER A 91 12.39 -1.51 -4.61
C SER A 91 12.22 -2.43 -5.82
N ALA A 92 11.09 -2.46 -6.53
CA ALA A 92 10.79 -3.51 -7.51
C ALA A 92 11.56 -3.43 -8.86
N THR A 93 12.77 -2.87 -8.83
CA THR A 93 13.62 -2.49 -9.97
C THR A 93 13.03 -1.27 -10.68
N ILE A 94 13.81 -0.18 -10.67
CA ILE A 94 13.47 1.17 -11.16
C ILE A 94 12.55 1.08 -12.38
N LEU A 95 11.37 1.73 -12.28
CA LEU A 95 10.40 1.95 -13.36
C LEU A 95 11.15 2.04 -14.70
N THR A 96 11.07 0.98 -15.50
CA THR A 96 11.95 0.77 -16.66
C THR A 96 12.15 2.06 -17.45
N SER A 97 13.41 2.47 -17.53
CA SER A 97 14.00 3.65 -18.19
C SER A 97 13.21 4.30 -19.34
N THR A 98 13.33 5.64 -19.40
CA THR A 98 13.16 6.59 -20.53
C THR A 98 11.89 7.45 -20.61
N GLY A 99 12.13 8.76 -20.73
CA GLY A 99 11.20 9.77 -21.28
C GLY A 99 10.62 10.74 -20.25
N ASP A 100 11.38 11.76 -19.85
CA ASP A 100 10.94 13.16 -19.72
C ASP A 100 12.15 14.00 -19.29
N THR A 101 13.03 14.20 -20.26
CA THR A 101 13.97 15.32 -20.26
C THR A 101 13.17 16.60 -20.47
N GLU A 102 13.49 17.63 -19.69
CA GLU A 102 13.12 19.04 -19.88
C GLU A 102 11.64 19.42 -19.74
N LEU A 103 11.37 20.21 -18.69
CA LEU A 103 10.77 21.55 -18.84
C LEU A 103 11.05 22.34 -17.55
N SER A 104 12.27 22.89 -17.51
CA SER A 104 12.55 24.12 -16.79
C SER A 104 11.94 25.28 -17.56
N HIS A 105 10.93 25.91 -16.96
CA HIS A 105 10.63 27.32 -17.12
C HIS A 105 10.26 27.89 -15.74
#